data_AF-A0A9W8BDX9-F1
#
_entry.id   AF-A0A9W8BDX9-F1
#
_cell.length_a   1.000
_cell.length_b   1.000
_cell.length_c   1.000
_cell.angle_alpha   90.00
_cell.angle_beta   90.00
_cell.angle_gamma   90.00
#
_symmetry.space_group_name_H-M   'P 1'
#
loop_
_entity.id
_entity.type
_entity.pdbx_description
1 polymer ?
#
loop_
_entity_poly.entity_id
_entity_poly.type
_entity_poly.pdbx_seq_one_letter_code
_entity_poly.pdbx_strand_id
1 'polypeptide(L)'
;MTRVAKPAPKRPGEGSAFVAKPLMPKKSELAQQQQAKRQKQAAAGEGKGSEGPKRIRSESAKAKRAERRRLFRQIDKEREFTCFLCRKKGHSVKNCPKAESGTAVD
;
A
#
# COMPACT_ATOMS: atom_id res chain seq x y z
N MET A 1 33.71 16.42 -20.07
CA MET A 1 32.23 16.50 -19.95
C MET A 1 31.88 16.99 -18.55
N THR A 2 31.47 18.25 -18.42
CA THR A 2 31.13 18.86 -17.13
C THR A 2 29.69 18.51 -16.74
N ARG A 3 29.47 18.15 -15.48
CA ARG A 3 28.14 17.78 -14.97
C ARG A 3 27.36 19.04 -14.61
N VAL A 4 26.23 19.25 -15.27
CA VAL A 4 25.30 20.35 -14.95
C VAL A 4 24.56 20.00 -13.66
N ALA A 5 24.72 20.83 -12.62
CA ALA A 5 23.97 20.70 -11.37
C ALA A 5 22.58 21.34 -11.53
N LYS A 6 21.53 20.63 -11.06
CA LYS A 6 20.16 21.17 -11.04
C LYS A 6 20.02 22.21 -9.92
N PRO A 7 19.33 23.35 -10.17
CA PRO A 7 19.11 24.35 -9.13
C PRO A 7 18.20 23.80 -8.02
N ALA A 8 18.50 24.20 -6.78
CA ALA A 8 17.69 23.88 -5.61
C ALA A 8 16.29 24.52 -5.71
N PRO A 9 15.23 23.87 -5.19
CA PRO A 9 13.90 24.46 -5.17
C PRO A 9 13.88 25.74 -4.33
N LYS A 10 13.18 26.77 -4.83
CA LYS A 10 12.99 28.04 -4.12
C LYS A 10 12.24 27.80 -2.82
N ARG A 11 12.79 28.28 -1.70
CA ARG A 11 12.08 28.30 -0.41
C ARG A 11 10.84 29.20 -0.56
N PRO A 12 9.69 28.84 0.04
CA PRO A 12 8.54 29.72 0.07
C PRO A 12 8.95 31.06 0.71
N GLY A 13 8.62 32.16 0.03
CA GLY A 13 9.07 33.50 0.40
C GLY A 13 8.49 34.00 1.73
N GLU A 14 9.27 34.85 2.39
CA GLU A 14 8.89 35.65 3.56
C GLU A 14 7.73 36.59 3.16
N GLY A 15 6.51 36.06 3.20
CA GLY A 15 5.33 36.73 2.67
C GLY A 15 4.13 35.81 2.47
N SER A 16 4.33 34.48 2.44
CA SER A 16 3.19 33.59 2.63
C SER A 16 2.76 33.69 4.10
N ALA A 17 1.68 34.41 4.37
CA ALA A 17 1.06 34.43 5.69
C ALA A 17 0.82 32.98 6.12
N PHE A 18 1.66 32.49 7.04
CA PHE A 18 1.52 31.16 7.62
C PHE A 18 0.28 31.23 8.51
N VAL A 19 -0.88 30.97 7.92
CA VAL A 19 -2.13 30.82 8.67
C VAL A 19 -2.00 29.49 9.39
N ALA A 20 -1.55 29.55 10.64
CA ALA A 20 -1.46 28.42 11.55
C ALA A 20 -2.86 27.85 11.76
N LYS A 21 -3.25 26.92 10.90
CA LYS A 21 -4.50 26.19 11.06
C LYS A 21 -4.34 25.34 12.32
N PRO A 22 -5.24 25.48 13.31
CA PRO A 22 -5.14 24.73 14.54
C PRO A 22 -5.18 23.23 14.23
N LEU A 23 -4.36 22.46 14.94
CA LEU A 23 -4.24 21.00 14.79
C LEU A 23 -5.60 20.30 14.95
N MET A 24 -6.52 20.91 15.69
CA MET A 24 -7.90 20.44 15.84
C MET A 24 -8.90 21.54 15.48
N PRO A 25 -9.99 21.19 14.76
CA PRO A 25 -11.08 22.11 14.46
C PRO A 25 -11.79 22.55 15.74
N LYS A 26 -12.40 23.74 15.70
CA LYS A 26 -13.16 24.26 16.84
C LYS A 26 -14.41 23.40 17.08
N LYS A 27 -14.90 23.32 18.32
CA LYS A 27 -16.07 22.51 18.70
C LYS A 27 -17.31 22.81 17.84
N SER A 28 -17.51 24.07 17.46
CA SER A 28 -18.59 24.50 16.56
C SER A 28 -18.43 23.97 15.12
N GLU A 29 -17.21 23.99 14.58
CA GLU A 29 -16.90 23.45 13.25
C GLU A 29 -17.05 21.92 13.21
N LEU A 30 -16.67 21.24 14.30
CA LEU A 30 -16.84 19.80 14.43
C LEU A 30 -18.33 19.42 14.42
N ALA A 31 -19.18 20.19 15.11
CA ALA A 31 -20.63 19.98 15.13
C ALA A 31 -21.26 20.19 13.74
N GLN A 32 -20.84 21.24 13.02
CA GLN A 32 -21.28 21.49 11.64
C GLN A 32 -20.83 20.37 10.69
N GLN A 33 -19.59 19.88 10.82
CA GLN A 33 -19.12 18.72 10.05
C GLN A 33 -19.89 17.44 10.36
N GLN A 34 -20.29 17.23 11.62
CA GLN A 34 -21.12 16.09 12.02
C GLN A 34 -22.53 16.19 11.42
N GLN A 35 -23.16 17.37 11.46
CA GLN A 35 -24.47 17.59 10.85
C GLN A 35 -24.43 17.38 9.33
N ALA A 36 -23.42 17.91 8.64
CA ALA A 36 -23.23 17.71 7.20
C ALA A 36 -22.95 16.23 6.85
N LYS A 37 -22.21 15.50 7.70
CA LYS A 37 -22.03 14.04 7.54
C LYS A 37 -23.35 13.29 7.72
N ARG A 38 -24.17 13.66 8.70
CA ARG A 38 -25.49 13.05 8.93
C ARG A 38 -26.44 13.30 7.75
N GLN A 39 -26.46 14.50 7.20
CA GLN A 39 -27.25 14.83 6.01
C GLN A 39 -26.78 14.05 4.77
N LYS A 40 -25.45 13.91 4.56
CA LYS A 40 -24.90 13.08 3.47
C LYS A 40 -25.17 11.58 3.64
N GLN A 41 -25.21 11.09 4.89
CA GLN A 41 -25.57 9.70 5.21
C GLN A 41 -27.07 9.43 5.08
N ALA A 42 -27.93 10.44 5.20
CA ALA A 42 -29.36 10.30 4.96
C ALA A 42 -29.72 10.22 3.46
N ALA A 43 -28.95 10.88 2.59
CA ALA A 43 -29.14 10.83 1.14
C ALA A 43 -28.48 9.60 0.47
N ALA A 44 -27.41 9.07 1.07
CA ALA A 44 -26.77 7.83 0.65
C ALA A 44 -27.16 6.72 1.62
N GLY A 45 -28.25 6.01 1.30
CA GLY A 45 -28.74 4.79 1.95
C GLY A 45 -27.97 4.32 3.19
N GLU A 46 -28.64 4.47 4.33
CA GLU A 46 -28.22 4.05 5.66
C GLU A 46 -27.48 2.70 5.67
N GLY A 47 -26.28 2.70 6.26
CA GLY A 47 -25.52 1.46 6.37
C GLY A 47 -24.29 1.56 7.26
N LYS A 48 -24.33 2.29 8.38
CA LYS A 48 -23.29 2.16 9.42
C LYS A 48 -23.86 2.37 10.82
N GLY A 49 -23.81 1.29 11.60
CA GLY A 49 -23.90 1.35 13.05
C GLY A 49 -24.90 0.41 13.70
N SER A 50 -25.27 -0.72 13.09
CA SER A 50 -25.86 -1.80 13.87
C SER A 50 -24.75 -2.74 14.32
N GLU A 51 -24.85 -3.19 15.57
CA GLU A 51 -24.27 -4.43 16.09
C GLU A 51 -24.80 -5.62 15.25
N GLY A 52 -24.46 -5.63 13.97
CA GLY A 52 -24.83 -6.70 13.06
C GLY A 52 -24.05 -7.95 13.45
N PRO A 53 -24.65 -9.14 13.34
CA PRO A 53 -23.94 -10.39 13.59
C PRO A 53 -22.64 -10.34 12.78
N LYS A 54 -21.49 -10.54 13.44
CA LYS A 54 -20.17 -10.58 12.80
C LYS A 54 -20.34 -11.44 11.56
N ARG A 55 -20.32 -10.85 10.35
CA ARG A 55 -20.61 -11.60 9.11
C ARG A 55 -19.61 -12.75 9.08
N ILE A 56 -20.10 -13.95 9.39
CA ILE A 56 -19.26 -15.14 9.45
C ILE A 56 -18.84 -15.36 8.01
N ARG A 57 -17.59 -15.01 7.72
CA ARG A 57 -17.01 -15.22 6.40
C ARG A 57 -17.04 -16.71 6.14
N SER A 58 -17.53 -17.13 4.97
CA SER A 58 -17.58 -18.53 4.61
C SER A 58 -16.19 -19.18 4.73
N GLU A 59 -16.16 -20.46 5.08
CA GLU A 59 -14.91 -21.22 5.17
C GLU A 59 -14.11 -21.16 3.87
N SER A 60 -14.78 -21.22 2.71
CA SER A 60 -14.14 -21.04 1.40
C SER A 60 -13.45 -19.68 1.24
N ALA A 61 -14.03 -18.61 1.76
CA ALA A 61 -13.44 -17.27 1.71
C ALA A 61 -12.34 -17.06 2.76
N LYS A 62 -12.33 -17.83 3.86
CA LYS A 62 -11.21 -17.90 4.80
C LYS A 62 -10.04 -18.68 4.21
N ALA A 63 -10.28 -19.84 3.61
CA ALA A 63 -9.28 -20.69 2.95
C ALA A 63 -8.57 -19.93 1.81
N LYS A 64 -9.31 -19.30 0.89
CA LYS A 64 -8.72 -18.48 -0.19
C LYS A 64 -7.82 -17.35 0.35
N ARG A 65 -8.20 -16.72 1.47
CA ARG A 65 -7.40 -15.67 2.11
C ARG A 65 -6.12 -16.24 2.74
N ALA A 66 -6.20 -17.43 3.34
CA ALA A 66 -5.04 -18.12 3.91
C ALA A 66 -4.06 -18.54 2.81
N GLU A 67 -4.54 -19.14 1.72
CA GLU A 67 -3.70 -19.53 0.58
C GLU A 67 -3.01 -18.34 -0.06
N ARG A 68 -3.73 -17.24 -0.30
CA ARG A 68 -3.10 -16.00 -0.80
C ARG A 68 -1.95 -15.55 0.11
N ARG A 69 -2.11 -15.59 1.43
CA ARG A 69 -1.03 -15.22 2.37
C ARG A 69 0.16 -16.18 2.30
N ARG A 70 -0.08 -17.49 2.10
CA ARG A 70 0.99 -18.49 1.94
C ARG A 70 1.81 -18.20 0.68
N LEU A 71 1.14 -17.95 -0.44
CA LEU A 71 1.77 -17.60 -1.72
C LEU A 71 2.61 -16.32 -1.60
N PHE A 72 2.07 -15.25 -1.00
CA PHE A 72 2.84 -14.02 -0.81
C PHE A 72 4.09 -14.24 0.05
N ARG A 73 4.02 -15.04 1.12
CA ARG A 73 5.22 -15.37 1.93
C ARG A 73 6.27 -16.14 1.14
N GLN A 74 5.87 -17.00 0.21
CA GLN A 74 6.81 -17.72 -0.65
C GLN A 74 7.46 -16.76 -1.66
N ILE A 75 6.64 -15.93 -2.32
CA ILE A 75 7.11 -14.92 -3.28
C ILE A 75 8.09 -13.94 -2.62
N ASP A 76 7.78 -13.44 -1.43
CA ASP A 76 8.65 -12.48 -0.73
C ASP A 76 10.00 -13.13 -0.36
N LYS A 77 10.00 -14.39 0.09
CA LYS A 77 11.23 -15.17 0.32
C LYS A 77 12.05 -15.33 -0.96
N GLU A 78 11.41 -15.67 -2.08
CA GLU A 78 12.11 -15.85 -3.36
C GLU A 78 12.68 -14.52 -3.89
N ARG A 79 11.97 -13.40 -3.70
CA ARG A 79 12.42 -12.06 -4.07
C ARG A 79 13.67 -11.62 -3.32
N GLU A 80 13.77 -11.95 -2.04
CA GLU A 80 14.94 -11.63 -1.21
C GLU A 80 16.12 -12.57 -1.50
N PHE A 81 15.83 -13.82 -1.88
CA PHE A 81 16.85 -14.81 -2.16
C PHE A 81 17.66 -14.48 -3.41
N THR A 82 18.98 -14.66 -3.32
CA THR A 82 19.91 -14.52 -4.44
C THR A 82 20.36 -15.90 -4.90
N CYS A 83 20.19 -16.20 -6.18
CA CYS A 83 20.58 -17.48 -6.76
C CYS A 83 22.11 -17.66 -6.73
N PHE A 84 22.59 -18.78 -6.20
CA PHE A 84 24.03 -19.05 -6.15
C PHE A 84 24.67 -19.38 -7.51
N LEU A 85 23.87 -19.83 -8.50
CA LEU A 85 24.37 -20.13 -9.85
C LEU A 85 24.57 -18.85 -10.67
N CYS A 86 23.54 -18.01 -10.78
CA CYS A 86 23.56 -16.87 -11.68
C CYS A 86 23.70 -15.51 -10.98
N ARG A 87 23.72 -15.50 -9.63
CA ARG A 87 23.81 -14.31 -8.75
C ARG A 87 22.69 -13.27 -8.95
N LYS A 88 21.58 -13.64 -9.60
CA LYS A 88 20.38 -12.80 -9.72
C LYS A 88 19.42 -13.09 -8.56
N LYS A 89 18.68 -12.06 -8.12
CA LYS A 89 17.62 -12.18 -7.10
C LYS A 89 16.33 -12.75 -7.70
N GLY A 90 15.43 -13.23 -6.85
CA GLY A 90 14.08 -13.63 -7.27
C GLY A 90 13.86 -15.12 -7.49
N HIS A 91 14.89 -15.96 -7.33
CA HIS A 91 14.78 -17.41 -7.49
C HIS A 91 15.93 -18.15 -6.80
N SER A 92 15.70 -19.42 -6.45
CA SER A 92 16.72 -20.31 -5.92
C SER A 92 17.47 -21.08 -7.02
N VAL A 93 18.56 -21.76 -6.66
CA VAL A 93 19.33 -22.63 -7.57
C VAL A 93 18.44 -23.64 -8.31
N LYS A 94 17.41 -24.17 -7.63
CA LYS A 94 16.46 -25.15 -8.20
C LYS A 94 15.56 -24.57 -9.30
N ASN A 95 15.26 -23.28 -9.21
CA ASN A 95 14.39 -22.55 -10.15
C ASN A 95 15.22 -21.54 -10.96
N CYS A 96 16.48 -21.88 -11.25
CA CYS A 96 17.36 -20.97 -11.96
C CYS A 96 17.14 -21.07 -13.47
N PRO A 97 16.70 -19.98 -14.14
CA PRO A 97 16.43 -19.99 -15.58
C PRO A 97 17.67 -20.32 -16.41
N LYS A 98 18.87 -20.10 -15.86
CA LYS A 98 20.14 -20.46 -16.52
C LYS A 98 20.51 -21.94 -16.39
N ALA A 99 19.99 -22.63 -15.37
CA ALA A 99 20.23 -24.06 -15.18
C ALA A 99 19.34 -24.88 -16.11
N GLU A 100 18.10 -24.44 -16.31
CA GLU A 100 17.15 -25.03 -17.26
C GLU A 100 17.50 -24.71 -18.73
N SER A 101 18.24 -23.64 -19.02
CA SER A 101 18.86 -23.41 -20.33
C SER A 101 20.17 -24.18 -20.56
N GLY A 102 20.55 -25.07 -19.64
CA GLY A 102 21.80 -25.86 -19.68
C GLY A 102 21.81 -27.03 -20.68
N THR A 103 20.89 -27.05 -21.64
CA THR A 103 20.95 -27.88 -22.86
C THR A 103 20.87 -27.01 -24.12
N ALA A 104 21.54 -25.86 -24.13
CA ALA A 104 21.91 -25.18 -25.37
C ALA A 104 23.42 -24.95 -25.31
N VAL A 105 24.12 -25.83 -26.02
CA VAL A 105 25.55 -25.84 -26.28
C VAL A 105 25.89 -24.67 -27.22
N ASP A 106 27.14 -24.19 -27.10
CA ASP A 106 27.87 -23.15 -27.86
C ASP A 106 27.71 -21.68 -27.43
#